data_AF-F0ZRW3-F1
#
_entry.id   AF-F0ZRW3-F1
#
_cell.length_a   1.000
_cell.length_b   1.000
_cell.length_c   1.000
_cell.angle_alpha   90.00
_cell.angle_beta   90.00
_cell.angle_gamma   90.00
#
_symmetry.space_group_name_H-M   'P 1'
#
loop_
_entity.id
_entity.type
_entity.pdbx_description
1 polymer ?
#
loop_
_entity_poly.entity_id
_entity_poly.type
_entity_poly.pdbx_seq_one_letter_code
_entity_poly.pdbx_strand_id
1 'polypeptide(L)'
;MYKYNFKTINLAIRSFSTGGKNRVYTSDHQWVEWSDKDNKATVGITDHGRKQLKGKINTVYTPRVGQNYKNDDLLYVVSSDQFMVKFMNPISGTVTKINEKVIEQPELVNNDCENTGWLAIIETKSNDKDNKKLLSKKEYDEMTKRTK
;
A
#
# COMPACT_ATOMS: atom_id res chain seq x y z
N MET A 1 -28.23 -3.06 -42.09
CA MET A 1 -27.74 -4.05 -41.12
C MET A 1 -26.27 -3.76 -40.83
N TYR A 2 -25.97 -3.07 -39.72
CA TYR A 2 -24.59 -2.78 -39.31
C TYR A 2 -24.03 -3.96 -38.54
N LYS A 3 -23.00 -4.63 -39.08
CA LYS A 3 -22.25 -5.68 -38.40
C LYS A 3 -21.21 -5.03 -37.50
N TYR A 4 -21.42 -5.07 -36.18
CA TYR A 4 -20.43 -4.68 -35.19
C TYR A 4 -19.35 -5.76 -35.08
N ASN A 5 -18.11 -5.40 -35.44
CA ASN A 5 -16.92 -6.22 -35.24
C ASN A 5 -16.37 -5.96 -33.83
N PHE A 6 -16.57 -6.89 -32.91
CA PHE A 6 -15.90 -6.86 -31.61
C PHE A 6 -14.45 -7.31 -31.79
N LYS A 7 -13.51 -6.35 -31.82
CA LYS A 7 -12.08 -6.65 -31.60
C LYS A 7 -11.91 -7.08 -30.15
N THR A 8 -11.48 -8.33 -29.97
CA THR A 8 -11.03 -8.88 -28.70
C THR A 8 -9.92 -8.02 -28.11
N ILE A 9 -10.15 -7.46 -26.93
CA ILE A 9 -9.15 -6.75 -26.15
C ILE A 9 -8.28 -7.83 -25.49
N ASN A 10 -7.04 -7.97 -25.95
CA ASN A 10 -6.01 -8.74 -25.23
C ASN A 10 -5.70 -8.02 -23.92
N LEU A 11 -6.46 -8.33 -22.87
CA LEU A 11 -6.08 -8.01 -21.50
C LEU A 11 -4.94 -8.96 -21.14
N ALA A 12 -3.72 -8.46 -21.16
CA ALA A 12 -2.55 -9.20 -20.72
C ALA A 12 -2.72 -9.52 -19.22
N ILE A 13 -3.26 -10.69 -18.91
CA ILE A 13 -3.30 -11.24 -17.56
C ILE A 13 -1.84 -11.47 -17.17
N ARG A 14 -1.27 -10.57 -16.37
CA ARG A 14 0.02 -10.80 -15.72
C ARG A 14 -0.14 -12.05 -14.86
N SER A 15 0.51 -13.14 -15.26
CA SER A 15 0.52 -14.40 -14.54
C SER A 15 1.00 -14.18 -13.12
N PHE A 16 0.11 -14.34 -12.15
CA PHE A 16 0.47 -14.38 -10.73
C PHE A 16 0.96 -15.78 -10.40
N SER A 17 2.25 -15.89 -10.03
CA SER A 17 2.86 -17.11 -9.50
C SER A 17 2.11 -17.55 -8.24
N THR A 18 1.67 -18.80 -8.24
CA THR A 18 0.97 -19.48 -7.15
C THR A 18 1.86 -19.61 -5.90
N GLY A 19 1.42 -19.02 -4.78
CA GLY A 19 1.93 -19.32 -3.43
C GLY A 19 2.49 -18.15 -2.61
N GLY A 20 2.64 -16.96 -3.19
CA GLY A 20 3.14 -15.76 -2.49
C GLY A 20 2.03 -14.76 -2.18
N LYS A 21 2.17 -14.02 -1.08
CA LYS A 21 1.35 -12.81 -0.79
C LYS A 21 1.29 -11.93 -2.05
N ASN A 22 0.09 -11.58 -2.51
CA ASN A 22 -0.10 -10.70 -3.66
C ASN A 22 0.24 -9.24 -3.28
N ARG A 23 1.54 -8.96 -3.14
CA ARG A 23 2.06 -7.71 -2.61
C ARG A 23 2.81 -6.92 -3.69
N VAL A 24 2.43 -5.66 -3.83
CA VAL A 24 3.08 -4.65 -4.67
C VAL A 24 3.55 -3.49 -3.80
N TYR A 25 4.39 -2.61 -4.34
CA TYR A 25 5.11 -1.59 -3.59
C TYR A 25 5.01 -0.23 -4.27
N THR A 26 5.30 0.85 -3.54
CA THR A 26 5.42 2.20 -4.10
C THR A 26 6.86 2.70 -4.04
N SER A 27 7.19 3.72 -4.85
CA SER A 27 8.44 4.47 -4.70
C SER A 27 8.58 5.11 -3.32
N ASP A 28 7.45 5.43 -2.69
CA ASP A 28 7.37 6.04 -1.36
C ASP A 28 7.46 5.00 -0.24
N HIS A 29 7.98 3.80 -0.56
CA HIS A 29 8.29 2.73 0.38
C HIS A 29 7.10 2.17 1.16
N GLN A 30 5.91 2.21 0.55
CA GLN A 30 4.73 1.51 1.05
C GLN A 30 4.57 0.16 0.36
N TRP A 31 3.87 -0.75 1.03
CA TRP A 31 3.41 -2.00 0.43
C TRP A 31 1.88 -2.02 0.40
N VAL A 32 1.34 -2.68 -0.62
CA VAL A 32 -0.09 -2.93 -0.84
C VAL A 32 -0.24 -4.42 -1.05
N GLU A 33 -1.01 -5.08 -0.19
CA GLU A 33 -1.30 -6.50 -0.27
C GLU A 33 -2.76 -6.71 -0.61
N TRP A 34 -3.02 -7.28 -1.79
CA TRP A 34 -4.36 -7.58 -2.27
C TRP A 34 -4.89 -8.84 -1.59
N SER A 35 -6.13 -8.76 -1.10
CA SER A 35 -6.85 -9.95 -0.68
C SER A 35 -7.42 -10.68 -1.89
N ASP A 36 -7.29 -12.00 -1.92
CA ASP A 36 -7.81 -12.83 -3.01
C ASP A 36 -9.33 -13.06 -2.93
N LYS A 37 -9.94 -12.71 -1.78
CA LYS A 37 -11.36 -13.04 -1.49
C LYS A 37 -12.30 -11.85 -1.58
N ASP A 38 -11.78 -10.63 -1.45
CA ASP A 38 -12.58 -9.41 -1.46
C ASP A 38 -11.88 -8.27 -2.20
N ASN A 39 -12.65 -7.23 -2.52
CA ASN A 39 -12.19 -6.01 -3.17
C ASN A 39 -11.38 -5.12 -2.22
N LYS A 40 -10.52 -5.72 -1.38
CA LYS A 40 -9.76 -5.01 -0.36
C LYS A 40 -8.26 -5.18 -0.55
N ALA A 41 -7.54 -4.16 -0.15
CA ALA A 41 -6.10 -4.18 -0.02
C ALA A 41 -5.69 -3.71 1.37
N THR A 42 -4.72 -4.42 1.94
CA THR A 42 -4.06 -3.99 3.18
C THR A 42 -2.84 -3.15 2.79
N VAL A 43 -2.63 -2.03 3.47
CA VAL A 43 -1.50 -1.15 3.21
C VAL A 43 -0.67 -0.92 4.47
N GLY A 44 0.64 -0.76 4.28
CA GLY A 44 1.59 -0.44 5.33
C GLY A 44 2.89 0.12 4.75
N ILE A 45 3.89 0.29 5.62
CA ILE A 45 5.22 0.75 5.21
C ILE A 45 6.20 -0.42 5.18
N THR A 46 7.17 -0.37 4.26
CA THR A 46 8.27 -1.35 4.18
C THR A 46 9.33 -1.04 5.23
N ASP A 47 10.24 -1.98 5.48
CA ASP A 47 11.38 -1.72 6.38
C ASP A 47 12.28 -0.57 5.87
N HIS A 48 12.42 -0.39 4.55
CA HIS A 48 13.11 0.78 3.99
C HIS A 48 12.38 2.08 4.33
N GLY A 49 11.05 2.12 4.19
CA GLY A 49 10.24 3.29 4.55
C GLY A 49 10.33 3.62 6.03
N ARG A 50 10.25 2.59 6.89
CA ARG A 50 10.47 2.71 8.33
C ARG A 50 11.87 3.25 8.67
N LYS A 51 12.93 2.82 7.96
CA LYS A 51 14.30 3.32 8.15
C LYS A 51 14.47 4.80 7.80
N GLN A 52 13.65 5.34 6.90
CA GLN A 52 13.70 6.77 6.53
C GLN A 52 13.21 7.69 7.63
N LEU A 53 12.33 7.20 8.52
CA LEU A 53 11.76 7.96 9.65
C LEU A 53 12.75 8.26 10.78
N LYS A 54 14.05 7.96 10.62
CA LYS A 54 15.17 8.22 11.54
C LYS A 54 14.77 8.28 13.03
N GLY A 55 15.06 7.20 13.74
CA GLY A 55 14.68 7.05 15.15
C GLY A 55 13.54 6.06 15.30
N LYS A 56 13.00 5.97 16.52
CA LYS A 56 11.88 5.08 16.84
C LYS A 56 10.57 5.80 16.54
N ILE A 57 9.70 5.13 15.80
CA ILE A 57 8.34 5.61 15.55
C ILE A 57 7.60 5.63 16.90
N ASN A 58 7.00 6.77 17.22
CA ASN A 58 6.30 7.02 18.48
C ASN A 58 4.82 7.37 18.27
N THR A 59 4.42 7.80 17.08
CA THR A 59 3.05 8.27 16.81
C THR A 59 2.66 7.93 15.37
N VAL A 60 1.40 7.54 15.18
CA VAL A 60 0.78 7.32 13.87
C VAL A 60 -0.54 8.07 13.82
N TYR A 61 -0.64 9.04 12.91
CA TYR A 61 -1.86 9.74 12.58
C TYR A 61 -2.60 8.97 11.49
N THR A 62 -3.84 8.60 11.76
CA THR A 62 -4.64 7.67 10.95
C THR A 62 -5.71 8.39 10.11
N PRO A 63 -6.13 7.79 8.98
CA PRO A 63 -7.27 8.27 8.20
C PRO A 63 -8.57 7.93 8.92
N ARG A 64 -9.66 8.55 8.47
CA ARG A 64 -10.99 8.28 8.98
C ARG A 64 -11.57 7.02 8.33
N VAL A 65 -11.95 6.06 9.16
CA VAL A 65 -12.71 4.87 8.71
C VAL A 65 -14.06 5.30 8.12
N GLY A 66 -14.44 4.70 7.00
CA GLY A 66 -15.65 5.00 6.24
C GLY A 66 -15.49 6.13 5.22
N GLN A 67 -14.35 6.85 5.22
CA GLN A 67 -14.08 7.91 4.25
C GLN A 67 -13.40 7.37 2.99
N ASN A 68 -13.74 7.97 1.85
CA ASN A 68 -13.08 7.71 0.57
C ASN A 68 -11.87 8.63 0.40
N TYR A 69 -10.75 8.04 -0.04
CA TYR A 69 -9.50 8.72 -0.36
C TYR A 69 -9.11 8.35 -1.79
N LYS A 70 -8.66 9.33 -2.58
CA LYS A 70 -8.13 9.14 -3.93
C LYS A 70 -6.66 8.73 -3.86
N ASN A 71 -6.13 8.17 -4.94
CA ASN A 71 -4.67 8.03 -5.10
C ASN A 71 -3.98 9.39 -4.90
N ASP A 72 -2.82 9.39 -4.26
CA ASP A 72 -2.08 10.59 -3.85
C ASP A 72 -2.79 11.51 -2.83
N ASP A 73 -3.93 11.13 -2.25
CA ASP A 73 -4.43 11.84 -1.07
C ASP A 73 -3.58 11.49 0.16
N LEU A 74 -3.46 12.41 1.12
CA LEU A 74 -2.79 12.12 2.38
C LEU A 74 -3.54 11.01 3.14
N LEU A 75 -2.87 9.89 3.40
CA LEU A 75 -3.48 8.75 4.06
C LEU A 75 -3.05 8.62 5.52
N TYR A 76 -1.75 8.66 5.78
CA TYR A 76 -1.18 8.57 7.13
C TYR A 76 -0.07 9.57 7.33
N VAL A 77 0.17 9.92 8.60
CA VAL A 77 1.44 10.55 8.98
C VAL A 77 2.07 9.73 10.10
N VAL A 78 3.33 9.37 9.94
CA VAL A 78 4.09 8.61 10.93
C VAL A 78 5.20 9.51 11.45
N SER A 79 5.40 9.55 12.76
CA SER A 79 6.47 10.34 13.37
C SER A 79 7.32 9.57 14.36
N SER A 80 8.57 10.00 14.46
CA SER A 80 9.49 9.77 15.56
C SER A 80 9.68 11.07 16.34
N ASP A 81 10.55 11.07 17.35
CA ASP A 81 10.92 12.30 18.08
C ASP A 81 11.65 13.33 17.20
N GLN A 82 12.16 12.91 16.04
CA GLN A 82 13.06 13.71 15.21
C GLN A 82 12.48 14.00 13.82
N PHE A 83 11.58 13.17 13.31
CA PHE A 83 11.08 13.26 11.94
C PHE A 83 9.60 12.90 11.85
N MET A 84 8.94 13.47 10.84
CA MET A 84 7.57 13.17 10.48
C MET A 84 7.48 12.95 8.99
N VAL A 85 6.93 11.81 8.56
CA VAL A 85 6.76 11.47 7.14
C VAL A 85 5.29 11.28 6.83
N LYS A 86 4.85 11.95 5.77
CA LYS A 86 3.51 11.82 5.21
C LYS A 86 3.52 10.69 4.20
N PHE A 87 2.59 9.75 4.37
CA PHE A 87 2.38 8.65 3.43
C PHE A 87 1.10 8.91 2.66
N MET A 88 1.26 9.02 1.34
CA MET A 88 0.17 9.25 0.41
C MET A 88 -0.57 7.94 0.15
N ASN A 89 -1.81 8.06 -0.31
CA ASN A 89 -2.68 6.92 -0.52
C ASN A 89 -2.26 6.19 -1.80
N PRO A 90 -1.84 4.91 -1.74
CA PRO A 90 -1.33 4.20 -2.90
C PRO A 90 -2.42 3.80 -3.90
N ILE A 91 -3.68 3.71 -3.46
CA ILE A 91 -4.82 3.29 -4.29
C ILE A 91 -6.09 4.05 -3.90
N SER A 92 -6.96 4.38 -4.85
CA SER A 92 -8.22 5.04 -4.54
C SER A 92 -9.21 4.05 -3.92
N GLY A 93 -9.91 4.46 -2.87
CA GLY A 93 -10.88 3.60 -2.21
C GLY A 93 -11.37 4.13 -0.88
N THR A 94 -12.20 3.34 -0.22
CA THR A 94 -12.75 3.66 1.09
C THR A 94 -11.94 2.94 2.17
N VAL A 95 -11.45 3.68 3.16
CA VAL A 95 -10.79 3.06 4.33
C VAL A 95 -11.85 2.32 5.13
N THR A 96 -11.73 1.00 5.22
CA THR A 96 -12.68 0.15 5.94
C THR A 96 -12.20 -0.21 7.34
N LYS A 97 -10.88 -0.25 7.55
CA LYS A 97 -10.26 -0.52 8.86
C LYS A 97 -8.94 0.22 9.00
N ILE A 98 -8.59 0.55 10.24
CA ILE A 98 -7.26 0.98 10.66
C ILE A 98 -6.73 -0.02 11.70
N ASN A 99 -5.41 -0.10 11.85
CA ASN A 99 -4.81 -0.94 12.88
C ASN A 99 -4.74 -0.20 14.21
N GLU A 100 -5.80 -0.33 15.01
CA GLU A 100 -5.89 0.32 16.34
C GLU A 100 -4.73 -0.09 17.26
N LYS A 101 -4.20 -1.31 17.11
CA LYS A 101 -3.05 -1.77 17.88
C LYS A 101 -1.78 -0.96 17.59
N VAL A 102 -1.60 -0.46 16.37
CA VAL A 102 -0.44 0.39 16.02
C VAL A 102 -0.56 1.77 16.67
N ILE A 103 -1.78 2.24 16.92
CA ILE A 103 -2.02 3.53 17.60
C ILE A 103 -1.64 3.41 19.07
N GLU A 104 -2.04 2.31 19.71
CA GLU A 104 -1.71 2.01 21.11
C GLU A 104 -0.25 1.57 21.28
N GLN A 105 0.30 0.85 20.29
CA GLN A 105 1.62 0.24 20.30
C GLN A 105 2.39 0.52 19.00
N PRO A 106 2.91 1.75 18.81
CA PRO A 106 3.71 2.12 17.63
C PRO A 106 4.95 1.24 17.41
N GLU A 107 5.41 0.54 18.46
CA GLU A 107 6.50 -0.44 18.38
C GLU A 107 6.25 -1.57 17.37
N LEU A 108 4.99 -1.90 17.09
CA LEU A 108 4.65 -2.87 16.04
C LEU A 108 5.19 -2.46 14.67
N VAL A 109 5.19 -1.16 14.37
CA VAL A 109 5.78 -0.62 13.12
C VAL A 109 7.30 -0.66 13.18
N ASN A 110 7.89 -0.44 14.36
CA ASN A 110 9.35 -0.51 14.52
C ASN A 110 9.88 -1.94 14.32
N ASN A 111 9.15 -2.94 14.82
CA ASN A 111 9.60 -4.33 14.89
C ASN A 111 9.12 -5.18 13.69
N ASP A 112 7.92 -4.92 13.16
CA ASP A 112 7.27 -5.78 12.18
C ASP A 112 6.30 -5.01 11.25
N CYS A 113 6.77 -3.90 10.66
CA CYS A 113 5.99 -3.03 9.75
C CYS A 113 5.38 -3.75 8.53
N GLU A 114 5.96 -4.86 8.10
CA GLU A 114 5.53 -5.60 6.91
C GLU A 114 4.51 -6.70 7.20
N ASN A 115 4.20 -6.97 8.48
CA ASN A 115 3.16 -7.92 8.88
C ASN A 115 2.24 -7.31 9.94
N THR A 116 2.57 -7.42 11.22
CA THR A 116 1.67 -6.96 12.30
C THR A 116 1.52 -5.43 12.38
N GLY A 117 2.47 -4.68 11.81
CA GLY A 117 2.47 -3.22 11.72
C GLY A 117 1.77 -2.64 10.49
N TRP A 118 0.80 -3.34 9.88
CA TRP A 118 -0.06 -2.79 8.83
C TRP A 118 -0.84 -1.56 9.33
N LEU A 119 -1.27 -0.67 8.42
CA LEU A 119 -1.85 0.63 8.78
C LEU A 119 -3.34 0.77 8.44
N ALA A 120 -3.72 0.36 7.21
CA ALA A 120 -5.10 0.43 6.72
C ALA A 120 -5.53 -0.84 6.01
N ILE A 121 -6.85 -1.02 5.94
CA ILE A 121 -7.49 -1.81 4.90
C ILE A 121 -8.39 -0.89 4.08
N ILE A 122 -8.16 -0.88 2.76
CA ILE A 122 -8.89 -0.05 1.79
C ILE A 122 -9.75 -0.97 0.93
N GLU A 123 -11.04 -0.68 0.83
CA GLU A 123 -11.92 -1.28 -0.16
C GLU A 123 -11.93 -0.44 -1.43
N THR A 124 -11.68 -1.08 -2.58
CA THR A 124 -11.56 -0.42 -3.87
C THR A 124 -12.33 -1.14 -4.95
N LYS A 125 -12.88 -0.40 -5.91
CA LYS A 125 -13.66 -0.96 -7.02
C LYS A 125 -12.71 -1.41 -8.15
N SER A 126 -11.86 -2.39 -7.83
CA SER A 126 -11.11 -3.32 -8.69
C SER A 126 -10.25 -2.82 -9.89
N ASN A 127 -10.30 -1.56 -10.33
CA ASN A 127 -9.52 -1.08 -11.49
C ASN A 127 -8.16 -0.44 -11.15
N ASP A 128 -7.83 -0.23 -9.88
CA ASP A 128 -6.54 0.37 -9.47
C ASP A 128 -5.38 -0.65 -9.36
N LYS A 129 -5.63 -1.94 -9.64
CA LYS A 129 -4.58 -2.98 -9.70
C LYS A 129 -3.52 -2.68 -10.77
N ASP A 130 -3.89 -1.92 -11.80
CA ASP A 130 -3.02 -1.49 -12.90
C ASP A 130 -2.49 -0.06 -12.72
N ASN A 131 -2.52 0.49 -11.50
CA ASN A 131 -1.86 1.76 -11.24
C ASN A 131 -0.38 1.63 -11.59
N LYS A 132 0.04 2.31 -12.67
CA LYS A 132 1.40 2.24 -13.24
C LYS A 132 2.50 2.67 -12.26
N LYS A 133 2.14 3.32 -11.14
CA LYS A 133 3.06 3.68 -10.07
C LYS A 133 3.38 2.53 -9.12
N LEU A 134 2.64 1.42 -9.17
CA LEU A 134 2.88 0.25 -8.34
C LEU A 134 4.00 -0.62 -8.93
N LEU A 135 4.91 -1.02 -8.06
CA LEU A 135 6.11 -1.79 -8.37
C LEU A 135 5.91 -3.23 -7.92
N SER A 136 6.36 -4.17 -8.74
CA SER A 136 6.61 -5.54 -8.28
C SER A 136 7.72 -5.56 -7.24
N LYS A 137 7.83 -6.65 -6.47
CA LYS A 137 8.93 -6.83 -5.51
C LYS A 137 10.31 -6.65 -6.16
N LYS A 138 10.50 -7.21 -7.36
CA LYS A 138 11.77 -7.11 -8.09
C LYS A 138 12.10 -5.66 -8.45
N GLU A 139 11.14 -4.92 -9.02
CA GLU A 139 11.32 -3.50 -9.39
C GLU A 139 11.63 -2.64 -8.15
N TYR A 140 10.93 -2.89 -7.04
CA TYR A 140 11.17 -2.21 -5.77
C TYR A 140 12.57 -2.50 -5.20
N ASP A 141 12.99 -3.76 -5.18
CA ASP A 141 14.32 -4.15 -4.69
C ASP A 141 15.44 -3.57 -5.57
N GLU A 142 15.24 -3.49 -6.89
CA GLU A 142 16.17 -2.81 -7.79
C GLU A 142 16.24 -1.30 -7.52
N MET A 143 15.10 -0.65 -7.30
CA MET A 143 15.03 0.77 -6.94
C MET A 143 15.78 1.04 -5.63
N THR A 144 15.50 0.31 -4.55
CA THR A 144 16.15 0.53 -3.24
C THR A 144 17.66 0.29 -3.26
N LYS A 145 18.18 -0.58 -4.13
CA LYS A 145 19.63 -0.78 -4.31
C LYS A 145 20.33 0.41 -4.96
N ARG A 146 19.65 1.14 -5.86
CA ARG A 146 20.21 2.31 -6.56
C ARG A 146 20.21 3.57 -5.71
N THR A 147 19.33 3.65 -4.71
CA THR A 147 19.18 4.79 -3.81
C THR A 147 20.01 4.67 -2.52
N LYS A 148 20.88 3.65 -2.45
CA LYS A 148 21.79 3.43 -1.31
C LYS A 148 23.02 4.34 -1.33
#